data_AF-A0A4Q5R0Z8-F1
#
_entry.id   AF-A0A4Q5R0Z8-F1
#
_cell.length_a   1.000
_cell.length_b   1.000
_cell.length_c   1.000
_cell.angle_alpha   90.00
_cell.angle_beta   90.00
_cell.angle_gamma   90.00
#
_symmetry.space_group_name_H-M   'P 1'
#
loop_
_entity.id
_entity.type
_entity.pdbx_description
1 polymer ?
#
loop_
_entity_poly.entity_id
_entity_poly.type
_entity_poly.pdbx_seq_one_letter_code
_entity_poly.pdbx_strand_id
1 'polypeptide(L)'
;MVITKHFLADKMGIDFEIATYFADRRVPENNNYWGKRPLYLRFGTGFLFLPVIYDLLYKSGLEKSLVIDEARVVRMEESFAIVTEYESEQISFEQYTNKMADLYRPVVVNQQMFDDLLSHFRNEQTKVYKFGSGVPALDRADAFLLNFVDLTTDEDFMKTLITRWYHIAVAVLMLDDLVDIDKDRGNADENALLQLGDNSAAVNKCTFIIEQHLDALALINPKAAGFFRKVLDHAMQEDAVKLMKTRD
;
A
#
# COMPACT_ATOMS: atom_id res chain seq x y z
N MET A 1 1.03 11.16 19.58
CA MET A 1 1.52 12.27 18.74
C MET A 1 0.58 12.44 17.57
N VAL A 2 0.19 13.66 17.21
CA VAL A 2 -0.68 13.92 16.04
C VAL A 2 0.22 14.07 14.81
N ILE A 3 -0.15 13.42 13.70
CA ILE A 3 0.53 13.62 12.41
C ILE A 3 0.02 14.92 11.81
N THR A 4 0.91 15.89 11.67
CA THR A 4 0.61 17.20 11.08
C THR A 4 1.13 17.25 9.65
N LYS A 5 0.66 18.22 8.86
CA LYS A 5 1.24 18.53 7.54
C LYS A 5 2.75 18.81 7.60
N HIS A 6 3.23 19.46 8.66
CA HIS A 6 4.68 19.66 8.87
C HIS A 6 5.41 18.36 9.14
N PHE A 7 4.82 17.41 9.88
CA PHE A 7 5.41 16.10 10.01
C PHE A 7 5.57 15.41 8.63
N LEU A 8 4.50 15.38 7.84
CA LEU A 8 4.51 14.76 6.50
C LEU A 8 5.52 15.45 5.57
N ALA A 9 5.52 16.78 5.50
CA ALA A 9 6.41 17.52 4.62
C ALA A 9 7.87 17.49 5.08
N ASP A 10 8.13 17.76 6.37
CA ASP A 10 9.49 17.94 6.86
C ASP A 10 10.18 16.60 7.07
N LYS A 11 9.47 15.59 7.60
CA LYS A 11 10.03 14.28 7.94
C LYS A 11 9.89 13.24 6.84
N MET A 12 8.81 13.28 6.06
CA MET A 12 8.56 12.31 4.99
C MET A 12 8.70 12.91 3.59
N GLY A 13 8.98 14.21 3.48
CA GLY A 13 9.25 14.87 2.20
C GLY A 13 8.05 14.99 1.28
N ILE A 14 6.84 14.86 1.81
CA ILE A 14 5.60 14.97 1.03
C ILE A 14 5.39 16.44 0.61
N ASP A 15 4.93 16.65 -0.62
CA ASP A 15 4.52 17.99 -1.09
C ASP A 15 3.57 18.66 -0.07
N PHE A 16 3.78 19.94 0.21
CA PHE A 16 3.09 20.60 1.32
C PHE A 16 1.56 20.68 1.14
N GLU A 17 1.10 20.78 -0.10
CA GLU A 17 -0.33 20.83 -0.41
C GLU A 17 -0.97 19.45 -0.25
N ILE A 18 -0.31 18.39 -0.73
CA ILE A 18 -0.73 17.00 -0.50
C ILE A 18 -0.72 16.67 0.99
N ALA A 19 0.34 17.08 1.71
CA ALA A 19 0.44 16.92 3.16
C ALA A 19 -0.69 17.64 3.89
N THR A 20 -1.03 18.85 3.46
CA THR A 20 -2.14 19.63 4.03
C THR A 20 -3.47 18.94 3.77
N TYR A 21 -3.70 18.52 2.53
CA TYR A 21 -4.92 17.83 2.12
C TYR A 21 -5.22 16.62 3.03
N PHE A 22 -4.24 15.72 3.23
CA PHE A 22 -4.45 14.54 4.07
C PHE A 22 -4.43 14.81 5.58
N ALA A 23 -3.63 15.79 6.05
CA ALA A 23 -3.58 16.11 7.48
C ALA A 23 -4.85 16.81 7.99
N ASP A 24 -5.50 17.60 7.13
CA ASP A 24 -6.72 18.34 7.47
C ASP A 24 -7.99 17.56 7.07
N ARG A 25 -7.84 16.39 6.41
CA ARG A 25 -8.95 15.52 5.99
C ARG A 25 -9.71 14.94 7.19
N ARG A 26 -11.03 14.91 7.09
CA ARG A 26 -11.90 14.28 8.10
C ARG A 26 -12.01 12.79 7.85
N VAL A 27 -12.23 12.03 8.92
CA VAL A 27 -12.56 10.61 8.80
C VAL A 27 -13.88 10.47 8.02
N PRO A 28 -13.93 9.60 6.99
CA PRO A 28 -15.16 9.33 6.26
C PRO A 28 -16.25 8.78 7.17
N GLU A 29 -17.47 9.28 7.02
CA GLU A 29 -18.63 8.78 7.78
C GLU A 29 -18.94 7.34 7.39
N ASN A 30 -19.31 6.51 8.36
CA ASN A 30 -19.72 5.12 8.15
C ASN A 30 -18.67 4.21 7.47
N ASN A 31 -17.39 4.58 7.51
CA ASN A 31 -16.31 3.76 6.97
C ASN A 31 -15.66 2.91 8.07
N ASN A 32 -15.81 1.59 7.96
CA ASN A 32 -15.34 0.64 8.96
C ASN A 32 -13.80 0.59 9.10
N TYR A 33 -13.06 0.97 8.06
CA TYR A 33 -11.59 0.98 8.11
C TYR A 33 -11.06 1.97 9.16
N TRP A 34 -11.60 3.19 9.15
CA TRP A 34 -11.34 4.16 10.21
C TRP A 34 -12.19 3.88 11.46
N GLY A 35 -13.36 3.27 11.32
CA GLY A 35 -14.27 2.94 12.40
C GLY A 35 -14.70 4.20 13.18
N LYS A 36 -14.66 4.14 14.52
CA LYS A 36 -14.97 5.29 15.40
C LYS A 36 -13.77 6.19 15.69
N ARG A 37 -12.71 6.13 14.87
CA ARG A 37 -11.48 6.90 15.15
C ARG A 37 -11.72 8.40 14.92
N PRO A 38 -11.10 9.28 15.74
CA PRO A 38 -11.28 10.72 15.62
C PRO A 38 -10.37 11.39 14.58
N LEU A 39 -9.33 10.70 14.09
CA LEU A 39 -8.30 11.26 13.21
C LEU A 39 -8.12 10.40 11.97
N TYR A 40 -7.97 11.06 10.82
CA TYR A 40 -7.75 10.43 9.52
C TYR A 40 -6.37 9.77 9.44
N LEU A 41 -5.33 10.44 9.93
CA LEU A 41 -3.96 9.93 9.99
C LEU A 41 -3.57 9.47 11.39
N ARG A 42 -2.84 8.36 11.47
CA ARG A 42 -2.23 7.82 12.69
C ARG A 42 -0.86 7.22 12.42
N PHE A 43 -0.04 7.12 13.46
CA PHE A 43 1.19 6.35 13.36
C PHE A 43 0.82 4.87 13.17
N GLY A 44 1.38 4.28 12.12
CA GLY A 44 1.00 3.00 11.56
C GLY A 44 1.18 3.05 10.04
N THR A 45 1.81 2.03 9.50
CA THR A 45 1.99 1.74 8.06
C THR A 45 0.68 1.96 7.29
N GLY A 46 -0.43 1.39 7.76
CA GLY A 46 -1.76 1.49 7.14
C GLY A 46 -2.35 2.91 7.02
N PHE A 47 -1.89 3.90 7.78
CA PHE A 47 -2.41 5.29 7.66
C PHE A 47 -1.40 6.24 7.03
N LEU A 48 -0.11 6.03 7.30
CA LEU A 48 0.95 6.89 6.78
C LEU A 48 1.27 6.63 5.31
N PHE A 49 0.93 5.46 4.78
CA PHE A 49 1.22 5.14 3.39
C PHE A 49 0.34 5.92 2.39
N LEU A 50 -0.88 6.31 2.77
CA LEU A 50 -1.80 7.08 1.92
C LEU A 50 -1.17 8.37 1.37
N PRO A 51 -0.74 9.33 2.22
CA PRO A 51 -0.14 10.55 1.71
C PRO A 51 1.18 10.30 0.96
N VAL A 52 1.88 9.19 1.23
CA VAL A 52 3.12 8.82 0.49
C VAL A 52 2.81 8.34 -0.92
N ILE A 53 1.77 7.51 -1.12
CA ILE A 53 1.37 7.07 -2.47
C ILE A 53 0.97 8.27 -3.31
N TYR A 54 0.13 9.15 -2.78
CA TYR A 54 -0.34 10.32 -3.51
C TYR A 54 0.80 11.29 -3.83
N ASP A 55 1.73 11.51 -2.90
CA ASP A 55 2.98 12.23 -3.17
C ASP A 55 3.83 11.56 -4.25
N LEU A 56 3.89 10.23 -4.26
CA LEU A 56 4.61 9.48 -5.28
C LEU A 56 3.96 9.61 -6.66
N LEU A 57 2.63 9.62 -6.74
CA LEU A 57 1.91 9.90 -7.99
C LEU A 57 2.27 11.29 -8.52
N TYR A 58 2.25 12.31 -7.67
CA TYR A 58 2.67 13.66 -8.01
C TYR A 58 4.13 13.73 -8.47
N LYS A 59 5.06 13.15 -7.71
CA LYS A 59 6.50 13.07 -8.05
C LYS A 59 6.80 12.18 -9.26
N SER A 60 5.81 11.45 -9.75
CA SER A 60 5.88 10.74 -11.03
C SER A 60 5.57 11.64 -12.21
N GLY A 61 4.97 12.81 -11.99
CA GLY A 61 4.64 13.77 -13.04
C GLY A 61 3.14 13.91 -13.26
N LEU A 62 2.29 13.32 -12.42
CA LEU A 62 0.86 13.60 -12.46
C LEU A 62 0.58 15.01 -11.91
N GLU A 63 -0.37 15.69 -12.54
CA GLU A 63 -0.86 16.98 -12.08
C GLU A 63 -1.48 16.86 -10.69
N LYS A 64 -1.13 17.78 -9.81
CA LYS A 64 -1.57 17.72 -8.41
C LYS A 64 -3.09 17.74 -8.28
N SER A 65 -3.78 18.52 -9.11
CA SER A 65 -5.24 18.57 -9.16
C SER A 65 -5.89 17.22 -9.47
N LEU A 66 -5.22 16.34 -10.20
CA LEU A 66 -5.68 14.97 -10.45
C LEU A 66 -5.34 14.04 -9.27
N VAL A 67 -4.16 14.25 -8.66
CA VAL A 67 -3.69 13.45 -7.53
C VAL A 67 -4.63 13.62 -6.34
N ILE A 68 -4.91 14.86 -5.90
CA ILE A 68 -5.79 15.14 -4.76
C ILE A 68 -7.22 15.47 -5.19
N ASP A 69 -7.68 14.93 -6.33
CA ASP A 69 -9.08 15.02 -6.74
C ASP A 69 -9.98 14.38 -5.68
N GLU A 70 -10.99 15.12 -5.21
CA GLU A 70 -11.84 14.68 -4.10
C GLU A 70 -12.61 13.40 -4.45
N ALA A 71 -13.11 13.28 -5.68
CA ALA A 71 -13.85 12.10 -6.09
C ALA A 71 -12.95 10.86 -6.14
N ARG A 72 -11.70 11.03 -6.58
CA ARG A 72 -10.67 9.96 -6.55
C ARG A 72 -10.32 9.53 -5.14
N VAL A 73 -10.13 10.48 -4.22
CA VAL A 73 -9.79 10.20 -2.82
C VAL A 73 -10.97 9.52 -2.11
N VAL A 74 -12.20 9.99 -2.30
CA VAL A 74 -13.40 9.35 -1.73
C VAL A 74 -13.56 7.90 -2.22
N ARG A 75 -13.36 7.64 -3.53
CA ARG A 75 -13.38 6.25 -4.05
C ARG A 75 -12.28 5.39 -3.40
N MET A 76 -11.09 5.94 -3.21
CA MET A 76 -10.02 5.25 -2.50
C MET A 76 -10.46 4.93 -1.06
N GLU A 77 -11.10 5.85 -0.35
CA GLU A 77 -11.62 5.60 1.01
C GLU A 77 -12.69 4.51 1.03
N GLU A 78 -13.62 4.52 0.08
CA GLU A 78 -14.63 3.47 -0.10
C GLU A 78 -13.97 2.10 -0.31
N SER A 79 -12.86 2.05 -1.04
CA SER A 79 -12.11 0.81 -1.26
C SER A 79 -11.53 0.23 0.03
N PHE A 80 -11.14 1.06 1.01
CA PHE A 80 -10.71 0.58 2.33
C PHE A 80 -11.83 -0.06 3.14
N ALA A 81 -13.08 0.37 2.96
CA ALA A 81 -14.22 -0.29 3.59
C ALA A 81 -14.36 -1.73 3.06
N ILE A 82 -14.17 -1.92 1.75
CA ILE A 82 -14.19 -3.25 1.11
C ILE A 82 -13.03 -4.11 1.61
N VAL A 83 -11.82 -3.55 1.74
CA VAL A 83 -10.67 -4.26 2.34
C VAL A 83 -10.99 -4.71 3.76
N THR A 84 -11.64 -3.87 4.56
CA THR A 84 -12.02 -4.23 5.94
C THR A 84 -12.99 -5.41 5.96
N GLU A 85 -13.94 -5.49 5.02
CA GLU A 85 -14.82 -6.67 4.88
C GLU A 85 -14.03 -7.93 4.54
N TYR A 86 -13.02 -7.81 3.67
CA TYR A 86 -12.16 -8.94 3.29
C TYR A 86 -11.28 -9.40 4.45
N GLU A 87 -10.56 -8.48 5.11
CA GLU A 87 -9.67 -8.77 6.23
C GLU A 87 -10.40 -9.28 7.48
N SER A 88 -11.71 -8.99 7.60
CA SER A 88 -12.57 -9.55 8.66
C SER A 88 -13.30 -10.83 8.24
N GLU A 89 -12.88 -11.46 7.14
CA GLU A 89 -13.41 -12.72 6.60
C GLU A 89 -14.92 -12.67 6.26
N GLN A 90 -15.50 -11.48 6.07
CA GLN A 90 -16.91 -11.33 5.73
C GLN A 90 -17.19 -11.64 4.25
N ILE A 91 -16.17 -11.52 3.40
CA ILE A 91 -16.23 -11.78 1.97
C ILE A 91 -15.00 -12.58 1.51
N SER A 92 -15.17 -13.39 0.46
CA SER A 92 -14.06 -14.11 -0.18
C SER A 92 -13.18 -13.19 -1.02
N PHE A 93 -11.98 -13.65 -1.42
CA PHE A 93 -11.11 -12.91 -2.33
C PHE A 93 -11.78 -12.59 -3.69
N GLU A 94 -12.58 -13.52 -4.22
CA GLU A 94 -13.35 -13.29 -5.45
C GLU A 94 -14.40 -12.18 -5.25
N GLN A 95 -15.09 -12.17 -4.11
CA GLN A 95 -16.05 -11.11 -3.78
C GLN A 95 -15.35 -9.77 -3.56
N TYR A 96 -14.19 -9.76 -2.89
CA TYR A 96 -13.34 -8.58 -2.69
C TYR A 96 -12.96 -7.93 -4.02
N THR A 97 -12.35 -8.71 -4.92
CA THR A 97 -11.90 -8.21 -6.23
C THR A 97 -13.06 -7.76 -7.12
N ASN A 98 -14.21 -8.45 -7.08
CA ASN A 98 -15.42 -8.02 -7.79
C ASN A 98 -16.00 -6.70 -7.24
N LYS A 99 -16.10 -6.54 -5.92
CA LYS A 99 -16.56 -5.28 -5.29
C LYS A 99 -15.63 -4.12 -5.63
N MET A 100 -14.32 -4.36 -5.57
CA MET A 100 -13.31 -3.37 -5.98
C MET A 100 -13.48 -3.01 -7.46
N ALA A 101 -13.64 -4.00 -8.34
CA ALA A 101 -13.87 -3.76 -9.77
C ALA A 101 -15.11 -2.91 -10.03
N ASP A 102 -16.23 -3.22 -9.36
CA ASP A 102 -17.49 -2.51 -9.53
C ASP A 102 -17.45 -1.08 -8.99
N LEU A 103 -16.70 -0.83 -7.91
CA LEU A 103 -16.45 0.50 -7.38
C LEU A 103 -15.74 1.41 -8.41
N TYR A 104 -14.75 0.87 -9.13
CA TYR A 104 -13.94 1.66 -10.08
C TYR A 104 -14.49 1.65 -11.51
N ARG A 105 -15.35 0.68 -11.89
CA ARG A 105 -15.92 0.54 -13.23
C ARG A 105 -16.52 1.83 -13.83
N PRO A 106 -17.25 2.68 -13.08
CA PRO A 106 -17.88 3.87 -13.66
C PRO A 106 -16.89 4.95 -14.11
N VAL A 107 -15.64 4.90 -13.66
CA VAL A 107 -14.62 5.92 -13.92
C VAL A 107 -13.48 5.40 -14.79
N VAL A 108 -13.59 4.20 -15.35
CA VAL A 108 -12.54 3.60 -16.18
C VAL A 108 -12.32 4.44 -17.44
N VAL A 109 -11.10 4.94 -17.58
CA VAL A 109 -10.57 5.58 -18.79
C VAL A 109 -9.54 4.67 -19.46
N ASN A 110 -8.67 4.03 -18.67
CA ASN A 110 -7.68 3.07 -19.14
C ASN A 110 -8.23 1.63 -19.07
N GLN A 111 -8.95 1.23 -20.13
CA GLN A 111 -9.59 -0.09 -20.22
C GLN A 111 -8.57 -1.23 -20.18
N GLN A 112 -7.38 -1.05 -20.78
CA GLN A 112 -6.35 -2.10 -20.78
C GLN A 112 -5.86 -2.41 -19.38
N MET A 113 -5.64 -1.38 -18.56
CA MET A 113 -5.23 -1.57 -17.17
C MET A 113 -6.32 -2.27 -16.36
N PHE A 114 -7.57 -1.85 -16.53
CA PHE A 114 -8.70 -2.47 -15.85
C PHE A 114 -8.83 -3.96 -16.23
N ASP A 115 -8.82 -4.29 -17.51
CA ASP A 115 -8.94 -5.67 -17.99
C ASP A 115 -7.77 -6.56 -17.53
N ASP A 116 -6.53 -6.05 -17.57
CA ASP A 116 -5.37 -6.79 -17.10
C ASP A 116 -5.42 -7.03 -15.58
N LEU A 117 -5.88 -6.06 -14.77
CA LEU A 117 -6.05 -6.25 -13.32
C LEU A 117 -7.10 -7.32 -13.04
N LEU A 118 -8.24 -7.30 -13.73
CA LEU A 118 -9.26 -8.33 -13.57
C LEU A 118 -8.76 -9.72 -13.98
N SER A 119 -7.96 -9.78 -15.05
CA SER A 119 -7.32 -11.04 -15.49
C SER A 119 -6.33 -11.53 -14.42
N HIS A 120 -5.51 -10.64 -13.87
CA HIS A 120 -4.59 -10.95 -12.78
C HIS A 120 -5.29 -11.52 -11.56
N PHE A 121 -6.41 -10.92 -11.11
CA PHE A 121 -7.18 -11.44 -9.97
C PHE A 121 -7.79 -12.83 -10.21
N ARG A 122 -8.01 -13.21 -11.48
CA ARG A 122 -8.44 -14.56 -11.86
C ARG A 122 -7.29 -15.53 -12.10
N ASN A 123 -6.05 -15.12 -11.84
CA ASN A 123 -4.83 -15.86 -12.20
C ASN A 123 -4.74 -16.17 -13.71
N GLU A 124 -5.29 -15.29 -14.54
CA GLU A 124 -5.20 -15.35 -16.01
C GLU A 124 -4.00 -14.53 -16.51
N GLN A 125 -3.60 -14.79 -17.76
CA GLN A 125 -2.51 -14.06 -18.38
C GLN A 125 -2.92 -12.62 -18.71
N THR A 126 -2.12 -11.66 -18.24
CA THR A 126 -2.25 -10.23 -18.61
C THR A 126 -1.63 -9.95 -19.99
N LYS A 127 -2.11 -8.92 -20.66
CA LYS A 127 -1.70 -8.58 -22.04
C LYS A 127 -0.61 -7.51 -22.09
N VAL A 128 -0.75 -6.45 -21.29
CA VAL A 128 0.05 -5.23 -21.38
C VAL A 128 0.85 -5.03 -20.10
N TYR A 129 0.17 -5.04 -18.96
CA TYR A 129 0.75 -4.74 -17.66
C TYR A 129 1.07 -6.01 -16.88
N LYS A 130 2.10 -5.97 -16.05
CA LYS A 130 2.46 -7.06 -15.14
C LYS A 130 2.14 -6.65 -13.71
N PHE A 131 1.50 -7.55 -12.98
CA PHE A 131 1.15 -7.38 -11.57
C PHE A 131 1.70 -8.51 -10.71
N GLY A 132 1.59 -8.36 -9.40
CA GLY A 132 2.20 -9.23 -8.41
C GLY A 132 3.57 -8.74 -7.96
N SER A 133 3.77 -8.85 -6.65
CA SER A 133 5.02 -8.53 -5.95
C SER A 133 6.06 -9.67 -6.03
N GLY A 134 5.63 -10.87 -6.43
CA GLY A 134 6.41 -12.10 -6.30
C GLY A 134 6.37 -12.73 -4.89
N VAL A 135 5.61 -12.12 -3.97
CA VAL A 135 5.28 -12.64 -2.63
C VAL A 135 3.76 -12.63 -2.50
N PRO A 136 3.07 -13.74 -2.79
CA PRO A 136 1.60 -13.76 -2.91
C PRO A 136 0.84 -13.20 -1.71
N ALA A 137 1.38 -13.29 -0.49
CA ALA A 137 0.79 -12.67 0.70
C ALA A 137 0.60 -11.15 0.55
N LEU A 138 1.29 -10.48 -0.38
CA LEU A 138 1.19 -9.03 -0.59
C LEU A 138 0.25 -8.67 -1.76
N ASP A 139 -0.06 -9.62 -2.64
CA ASP A 139 -0.71 -9.35 -3.94
C ASP A 139 -2.18 -8.91 -3.78
N ARG A 140 -2.79 -9.12 -2.60
CA ARG A 140 -4.12 -8.54 -2.28
C ARG A 140 -4.16 -7.01 -2.39
N ALA A 141 -3.01 -6.36 -2.24
CA ALA A 141 -2.89 -4.91 -2.37
C ALA A 141 -2.99 -4.44 -3.83
N ASP A 142 -2.85 -5.32 -4.82
CA ASP A 142 -2.95 -4.96 -6.23
C ASP A 142 -4.36 -4.49 -6.61
N ALA A 143 -5.38 -4.79 -5.82
CA ALA A 143 -6.71 -4.19 -5.99
C ALA A 143 -6.70 -2.66 -5.85
N PHE A 144 -5.77 -2.08 -5.09
CA PHE A 144 -5.61 -0.62 -5.02
C PHE A 144 -5.05 0.00 -6.30
N LEU A 145 -4.42 -0.77 -7.19
CA LEU A 145 -4.03 -0.30 -8.52
C LEU A 145 -5.24 0.05 -9.39
N LEU A 146 -6.46 -0.42 -9.04
CA LEU A 146 -7.69 0.06 -9.68
C LEU A 146 -7.88 1.57 -9.50
N ASN A 147 -7.24 2.19 -8.51
CA ASN A 147 -7.22 3.64 -8.39
C ASN A 147 -6.63 4.34 -9.63
N PHE A 148 -5.80 3.68 -10.43
CA PHE A 148 -5.11 4.29 -11.58
C PHE A 148 -5.92 4.20 -12.88
N VAL A 149 -7.05 3.51 -12.90
CA VAL A 149 -7.81 3.24 -14.15
C VAL A 149 -8.52 4.48 -14.71
N ASP A 150 -8.67 5.53 -13.93
CA ASP A 150 -9.24 6.82 -14.36
C ASP A 150 -8.17 7.77 -14.95
N LEU A 151 -6.90 7.37 -14.96
CA LEU A 151 -5.80 8.17 -15.49
C LEU A 151 -5.72 8.07 -17.02
N THR A 152 -5.62 9.24 -17.66
CA THR A 152 -5.31 9.34 -19.09
C THR A 152 -3.80 9.48 -19.26
N THR A 153 -3.11 8.36 -19.47
CA THR A 153 -1.65 8.30 -19.62
C THR A 153 -1.26 7.35 -20.74
N ASP A 154 -0.06 7.51 -21.28
CA ASP A 154 0.53 6.47 -22.13
C ASP A 154 0.93 5.22 -21.31
N GLU A 155 1.21 4.14 -22.03
CA GLU A 155 1.52 2.83 -21.48
C GLU A 155 2.83 2.83 -20.66
N ASP A 156 3.87 3.52 -21.12
CA ASP A 156 5.17 3.55 -20.47
C ASP A 156 5.12 4.35 -19.17
N PHE A 157 4.34 5.42 -19.15
CA PHE A 157 4.08 6.16 -17.93
C PHE A 157 3.25 5.33 -16.95
N MET A 158 2.23 4.58 -17.41
CA MET A 158 1.47 3.70 -16.54
C MET A 158 2.33 2.58 -15.93
N LYS A 159 3.22 1.95 -16.72
CA LYS A 159 4.20 0.99 -16.20
C LYS A 159 5.11 1.60 -15.14
N THR A 160 5.48 2.87 -15.30
CA THR A 160 6.25 3.61 -14.31
C THR A 160 5.45 3.78 -13.02
N LEU A 161 4.17 4.16 -13.09
CA LEU A 161 3.31 4.29 -11.90
C LEU A 161 3.14 2.95 -11.17
N ILE A 162 2.90 1.87 -11.90
CA ILE A 162 2.78 0.51 -11.33
C ILE A 162 4.09 0.09 -10.64
N THR A 163 5.24 0.31 -11.28
CA THR A 163 6.56 -0.02 -10.70
C THR A 163 6.79 0.75 -9.41
N ARG A 164 6.45 2.04 -9.40
CA ARG A 164 6.62 2.91 -8.23
C ARG A 164 5.62 2.59 -7.11
N TRP A 165 4.41 2.14 -7.45
CA TRP A 165 3.48 1.57 -6.48
C TRP A 165 4.13 0.42 -5.72
N TYR A 166 4.74 -0.54 -6.42
CA TYR A 166 5.41 -1.67 -5.77
C TYR A 166 6.59 -1.26 -4.89
N HIS A 167 7.32 -0.18 -5.21
CA HIS A 167 8.38 0.34 -4.33
C HIS A 167 7.85 0.75 -2.94
N ILE A 168 6.61 1.22 -2.85
CA ILE A 168 6.00 1.57 -1.57
C ILE A 168 5.24 0.38 -0.99
N ALA A 169 4.31 -0.21 -1.75
CA ALA A 169 3.38 -1.22 -1.24
C ALA A 169 4.12 -2.42 -0.66
N VAL A 170 5.11 -2.97 -1.38
CA VAL A 170 5.89 -4.12 -0.90
C VAL A 170 6.66 -3.77 0.37
N ALA A 171 7.36 -2.64 0.39
CA ALA A 171 8.13 -2.23 1.55
C ALA A 171 7.25 -2.00 2.78
N VAL A 172 6.11 -1.32 2.62
CA VAL A 172 5.22 -0.98 3.73
C VAL A 172 4.48 -2.20 4.26
N LEU A 173 3.97 -3.07 3.39
CA LEU A 173 3.23 -4.27 3.81
C LEU A 173 4.17 -5.30 4.47
N MET A 174 5.38 -5.51 3.94
CA MET A 174 6.33 -6.40 4.60
C MET A 174 6.82 -5.83 5.95
N LEU A 175 6.88 -4.50 6.10
CA LEU A 175 7.14 -3.88 7.40
C LEU A 175 6.00 -4.11 8.38
N ASP A 176 4.76 -4.09 7.92
CA ASP A 176 3.58 -4.42 8.70
C ASP A 176 3.65 -5.88 9.18
N ASP A 177 3.89 -6.81 8.26
CA ASP A 177 4.04 -8.24 8.52
C ASP A 177 5.19 -8.56 9.51
N LEU A 178 6.27 -7.76 9.51
CA LEU A 178 7.35 -7.90 10.49
C LEU A 178 6.90 -7.56 11.92
N VAL A 179 6.09 -6.51 12.06
CA VAL A 179 5.59 -6.03 13.36
C VAL A 179 4.48 -6.95 13.88
N ASP A 180 3.62 -7.43 12.99
CA ASP A 180 2.43 -8.22 13.34
C ASP A 180 2.67 -9.74 13.36
N ILE A 181 3.90 -10.22 13.09
CA ILE A 181 4.23 -11.65 12.94
C ILE A 181 3.70 -12.58 14.05
N ASP A 182 3.74 -12.16 15.32
CA ASP A 182 3.26 -12.99 16.42
C ASP A 182 1.73 -13.09 16.44
N LYS A 183 1.05 -11.97 16.12
CA LYS A 183 -0.41 -11.92 15.99
C LYS A 183 -0.86 -12.78 14.81
N ASP A 184 -0.23 -12.60 13.66
CA ASP A 184 -0.60 -13.30 12.43
C ASP A 184 -0.32 -14.80 12.53
N ARG A 185 0.79 -15.19 13.18
CA ARG A 185 1.06 -16.61 13.48
C ARG A 185 -0.01 -17.22 14.38
N GLY A 186 -0.50 -16.47 15.36
CA GLY A 186 -1.54 -16.92 16.30
C GLY A 186 -2.90 -17.11 15.65
N ASN A 187 -3.22 -16.27 14.66
CA ASN A 187 -4.50 -16.29 13.94
C ASN A 187 -4.50 -17.13 12.67
N ALA A 188 -3.32 -17.55 12.19
CA ALA A 188 -3.12 -18.13 10.86
C ALA A 188 -3.46 -17.16 9.71
N ASP A 189 -3.20 -15.86 9.93
CA ASP A 189 -3.40 -14.80 8.94
C ASP A 189 -2.31 -14.83 7.84
N GLU A 190 -2.59 -14.22 6.68
CA GLU A 190 -1.61 -14.06 5.60
C GLU A 190 -0.47 -13.14 6.04
N ASN A 191 0.77 -13.65 6.00
CA ASN A 191 1.97 -12.89 6.33
C ASN A 191 3.16 -13.33 5.48
N ALA A 192 3.88 -12.37 4.90
CA ALA A 192 5.01 -12.62 4.01
C ALA A 192 6.16 -13.39 4.68
N LEU A 193 6.45 -13.15 5.95
CA LEU A 193 7.49 -13.89 6.68
C LEU A 193 7.11 -15.35 6.88
N LEU A 194 5.85 -15.62 7.20
CA LEU A 194 5.33 -16.99 7.33
C LEU A 194 5.40 -17.72 5.99
N GLN A 195 4.99 -17.07 4.91
CA GLN A 195 5.08 -17.61 3.55
C GLN A 195 6.52 -17.92 3.13
N LEU A 196 7.49 -17.10 3.56
CA LEU A 196 8.90 -17.25 3.21
C LEU A 196 9.66 -18.27 4.09
N GLY A 197 9.03 -18.80 5.14
CA GLY A 197 9.54 -19.96 5.89
C GLY A 197 9.64 -19.83 7.40
N ASP A 198 9.16 -18.74 8.01
CA ASP A 198 9.14 -18.51 9.48
C ASP A 198 10.47 -18.81 10.21
N ASN A 199 11.61 -18.45 9.58
CA ASN A 199 12.96 -18.70 10.10
C ASN A 199 13.93 -17.54 9.80
N SER A 200 15.19 -17.68 10.20
CA SER A 200 16.19 -16.63 9.97
C SER A 200 16.41 -16.32 8.49
N ALA A 201 16.29 -17.33 7.60
CA ALA A 201 16.43 -17.10 6.16
C ALA A 201 15.28 -16.26 5.61
N ALA A 202 14.05 -16.49 6.07
CA ALA A 202 12.88 -15.69 5.74
C ALA A 202 13.05 -14.23 6.19
N VAL A 203 13.51 -13.99 7.42
CA VAL A 203 13.79 -12.64 7.92
C VAL A 203 14.81 -11.93 7.04
N ASN A 204 15.95 -12.57 6.75
CA ASN A 204 16.99 -11.97 5.91
C ASN A 204 16.49 -11.66 4.49
N LYS A 205 15.66 -12.54 3.91
CA LYS A 205 15.06 -12.32 2.59
C LYS A 205 14.06 -11.17 2.61
N CYS A 206 13.21 -11.06 3.64
CA CYS A 206 12.29 -9.95 3.80
C CYS A 206 13.03 -8.63 3.95
N THR A 207 14.04 -8.56 4.82
CA THR A 207 14.87 -7.37 4.99
C THR A 207 15.52 -6.95 3.68
N PHE A 208 16.07 -7.91 2.92
CA PHE A 208 16.67 -7.64 1.61
C PHE A 208 15.65 -7.05 0.62
N ILE A 209 14.45 -7.63 0.52
CA ILE A 209 13.39 -7.13 -0.36
C ILE A 209 12.97 -5.71 0.06
N ILE A 210 12.72 -5.49 1.35
CA ILE A 210 12.36 -4.17 1.86
C ILE A 210 13.42 -3.12 1.49
N GLU A 211 14.71 -3.40 1.76
CA GLU A 211 15.79 -2.47 1.44
C GLU A 211 15.88 -2.17 -0.06
N GLN A 212 15.72 -3.16 -0.94
CA GLN A 212 15.69 -2.93 -2.39
C GLN A 212 14.57 -1.98 -2.81
N HIS A 213 13.38 -2.15 -2.25
CA HIS A 213 12.24 -1.28 -2.55
C HIS A 213 12.40 0.12 -1.93
N LEU A 214 13.03 0.22 -0.75
CA LEU A 214 13.36 1.51 -0.12
C LEU A 214 14.50 2.25 -0.82
N ASP A 215 15.47 1.55 -1.40
CA ASP A 215 16.51 2.12 -2.27
C ASP A 215 15.88 2.73 -3.51
N ALA A 216 14.96 2.01 -4.16
CA ALA A 216 14.23 2.51 -5.31
C ALA A 216 13.32 3.70 -4.95
N LEU A 217 12.61 3.63 -3.81
CA LEU A 217 11.83 4.76 -3.29
C LEU A 217 12.70 5.99 -3.01
N ALA A 218 13.93 5.80 -2.53
CA ALA A 218 14.83 6.91 -2.21
C ALA A 218 15.21 7.76 -3.43
N LEU A 219 15.16 7.19 -4.64
CA LEU A 219 15.36 7.91 -5.90
C LEU A 219 14.23 8.91 -6.19
N ILE A 220 13.06 8.75 -5.57
CA ILE A 220 11.86 9.55 -5.80
C ILE A 220 11.57 10.43 -4.58
N ASN A 221 11.57 9.82 -3.39
CA ASN A 221 11.36 10.49 -2.11
C ASN A 221 12.35 9.96 -1.04
N PRO A 222 13.56 10.56 -0.94
CA PRO A 222 14.59 10.09 0.01
C PRO A 222 14.18 10.25 1.47
N LYS A 223 13.31 11.22 1.79
CA LYS A 223 12.83 11.41 3.17
C LYS A 223 11.85 10.31 3.58
N ALA A 224 10.89 9.96 2.72
CA ALA A 224 9.99 8.83 2.98
C ALA A 224 10.76 7.52 3.10
N ALA A 225 11.71 7.26 2.18
CA ALA A 225 12.56 6.08 2.27
C ALA A 225 13.37 6.04 3.59
N GLY A 226 13.99 7.17 3.98
CA GLY A 226 14.70 7.28 5.25
C GLY A 226 13.80 7.13 6.49
N PHE A 227 12.53 7.52 6.39
CA PHE A 227 11.54 7.28 7.44
C PHE A 227 11.25 5.78 7.58
N PHE A 228 10.93 5.09 6.48
CA PHE A 228 10.63 3.65 6.51
C PHE A 228 11.84 2.78 6.87
N ARG A 229 13.07 3.19 6.55
CA ARG A 229 14.27 2.51 7.08
C ARG A 229 14.35 2.57 8.62
N LYS A 230 13.96 3.68 9.24
CA LYS A 230 13.88 3.75 10.71
C LYS A 230 12.77 2.87 11.28
N VAL A 231 11.67 2.71 10.54
CA VAL A 231 10.61 1.77 10.90
C VAL A 231 11.13 0.33 10.80
N LEU A 232 11.89 0.00 9.74
CA LEU A 232 12.57 -1.30 9.60
C LEU A 232 13.52 -1.55 10.77
N ASP A 233 14.40 -0.60 11.08
CA ASP A 233 15.34 -0.70 12.19
C ASP A 233 14.63 -1.02 13.50
N HIS A 234 13.47 -0.38 13.74
CA HIS A 234 12.63 -0.63 14.90
C HIS A 234 11.97 -2.00 14.87
N ALA A 235 11.35 -2.39 13.74
CA ALA A 235 10.72 -3.70 13.57
C ALA A 235 11.72 -4.85 13.77
N MET A 236 12.97 -4.68 13.35
CA MET A 236 14.05 -5.64 13.59
C MET A 236 14.45 -5.78 15.07
N GLN A 237 13.99 -4.88 15.94
CA GLN A 237 14.17 -4.98 17.39
C GLN A 237 13.03 -5.68 18.10
N GLU A 238 11.92 -6.01 17.43
CA GLU A 238 10.82 -6.76 18.03
C GLU A 238 11.28 -8.15 18.48
N ASP A 239 10.82 -8.58 19.65
CA ASP A 239 11.27 -9.84 20.27
C ASP A 239 10.95 -11.05 19.39
N ALA A 240 9.80 -11.02 18.71
CA ALA A 240 9.38 -12.03 17.75
C ALA A 240 10.38 -12.20 16.61
N VAL A 241 10.79 -11.09 15.99
CA VAL A 241 11.74 -11.06 14.88
C VAL A 241 13.12 -11.50 15.36
N LYS A 242 13.56 -11.02 16.53
CA LYS A 242 14.83 -11.45 17.15
C LYS A 242 14.87 -12.97 17.39
N LEU A 243 13.78 -13.55 17.89
CA LEU A 243 13.67 -14.98 18.15
C LEU A 243 13.71 -15.79 16.84
N MET A 244 13.10 -15.32 15.76
CA MET A 244 13.18 -15.99 14.46
C MET A 244 14.60 -16.02 13.90
N LYS A 245 15.40 -14.99 14.15
CA LYS A 245 16.82 -14.94 13.73
C LYS A 245 17.71 -15.96 14.45
N THR A 246 17.22 -16.62 15.49
CA THR A 246 17.92 -17.72 16.16
C THR A 246 17.44 -19.10 15.70
N ARG A 247 16.50 -19.19 14.76
CA ARG A 247 15.96 -20.43 14.20
C ARG A 247 16.64 -20.70 12.84
N ASP A 248 17.22 -21.89 12.70
CA ASP A 248 17.80 -22.40 11.45
C ASP A 248 16.72 -22.83 10.45
#